data_AF-A0A956RPP3-F1
#
_entry.id   AF-A0A956RPP3-F1
#
_cell.length_a   1.000
_cell.length_b   1.000
_cell.length_c   1.000
_cell.angle_alpha   90.00
_cell.angle_beta   90.00
_cell.angle_gamma   90.00
#
_symmetry.space_group_name_H-M   'P 1'
#
loop_
_entity.id
_entity.type
_entity.pdbx_description
1 polymer ?
#
loop_
_entity_poly.entity_id
_entity_poly.type
_entity_poly.pdbx_seq_one_letter_code
_entity_poly.pdbx_strand_id
1 'polypeptide(L)'
;MNDSNPKANPESWWRTLSVAEDRTVSFRIGPLHGWVTRSRLEWTLAHCYGDDEDESVFAFADPASDEPPEHVERERFPFRQTDPAIHFRPSLADLPVVIRPDDELFLPSGEEVRLFVTTPLWLVLSAGTLKRKMIDLPIRRPSETWFGPSTREGEVCYAARSRAKLLVTELNPAGVRAITAVHVRNRAPSPFALNRIKVPAPFLTLHESDDGRLWTETLSIERTEDAKTVAFEIGTGPPPEVFQARPLEPPRAVAERAHLLQSIGSFLRGR
;
A
#
# COMPACT_ATOMS: atom_id res chain seq x y z
N MET A 1 -24.76 -19.61 17.44
CA MET A 1 -24.51 -20.88 16.73
C MET A 1 -23.58 -20.52 15.58
N ASN A 2 -22.29 -20.85 15.73
CA ASN A 2 -21.16 -20.66 14.82
C ASN A 2 -20.93 -19.29 14.16
N ASP A 3 -20.41 -18.35 14.94
CA ASP A 3 -19.50 -17.31 14.40
C ASP A 3 -18.09 -17.92 14.32
N SER A 4 -17.76 -18.47 13.16
CA SER A 4 -16.39 -18.89 12.85
C SER A 4 -15.69 -17.71 12.19
N ASN A 5 -15.30 -16.73 12.98
CA ASN A 5 -14.34 -15.73 12.54
C ASN A 5 -13.05 -16.48 12.14
N PRO A 6 -12.55 -16.38 10.90
CA PRO A 6 -11.30 -17.03 10.57
C PRO A 6 -10.21 -16.38 11.43
N LYS A 7 -9.63 -17.18 12.34
CA LYS A 7 -8.40 -16.81 13.05
C LYS A 7 -7.35 -16.50 11.99
N ALA A 8 -7.13 -15.22 11.70
CA ALA A 8 -5.97 -14.80 10.93
C ALA A 8 -4.74 -14.99 11.82
N ASN A 9 -4.13 -16.18 11.73
CA ASN A 9 -2.69 -16.29 11.81
C ASN A 9 -2.22 -17.56 11.08
N PRO A 10 -1.96 -17.47 9.76
CA PRO A 10 -0.95 -18.30 9.12
C PRO A 10 0.37 -17.52 9.11
N GLU A 11 1.51 -18.20 9.06
CA GLU A 11 2.82 -17.58 8.79
C GLU A 11 2.69 -16.44 7.75
N SER A 12 3.19 -15.24 8.07
CA SER A 12 3.16 -14.04 7.22
C SER A 12 3.13 -14.39 5.73
N TRP A 13 2.09 -13.96 5.02
CA TRP A 13 1.92 -14.17 3.57
C TRP A 13 3.14 -13.70 2.76
N TRP A 14 3.87 -12.74 3.35
CA TRP A 14 5.15 -12.25 2.90
C TRP A 14 6.27 -13.17 3.40
N ARG A 15 6.76 -14.03 2.51
CA ARG A 15 7.66 -15.13 2.86
C ARG A 15 8.67 -15.44 1.77
N THR A 16 9.57 -16.36 2.10
CA THR A 16 10.51 -16.94 1.16
C THR A 16 10.06 -18.33 0.77
N LEU A 17 10.06 -18.65 -0.52
CA LEU A 17 9.83 -20.00 -1.04
C LEU A 17 11.13 -20.55 -1.62
N SER A 18 11.31 -21.86 -1.55
CA SER A 18 12.43 -22.57 -2.19
C SER A 18 11.90 -23.36 -3.37
N VAL A 19 12.15 -22.89 -4.60
CA VAL A 19 11.63 -23.48 -5.84
C VAL A 19 12.69 -24.38 -6.47
N ALA A 20 12.32 -25.62 -6.80
CA ALA A 20 13.20 -26.54 -7.52
C ALA A 20 13.50 -26.04 -8.94
N GLU A 21 14.58 -26.54 -9.55
CA GLU A 21 14.87 -26.26 -10.96
C GLU A 21 13.78 -26.84 -11.86
N ASP A 22 13.44 -26.10 -12.92
CA ASP A 22 12.36 -26.36 -13.90
C ASP A 22 10.99 -26.56 -13.28
N ARG A 23 10.76 -25.92 -12.13
CA ARG A 23 9.49 -25.94 -11.39
C ARG A 23 8.83 -24.57 -11.43
N THR A 24 7.50 -24.59 -11.56
CA THR A 24 6.64 -23.41 -11.53
C THR A 24 5.82 -23.39 -10.25
N VAL A 25 5.78 -22.23 -9.61
CA VAL A 25 4.90 -21.91 -8.47
C VAL A 25 3.90 -20.87 -8.93
N SER A 26 2.62 -21.05 -8.63
CA SER A 26 1.61 -20.01 -8.82
C SER A 26 1.24 -19.32 -7.51
N PHE A 27 0.87 -18.05 -7.59
CA PHE A 27 0.44 -17.26 -6.45
C PHE A 27 -0.72 -16.33 -6.83
N ARG A 28 -1.66 -16.16 -5.91
CA ARG A 28 -2.72 -15.15 -5.99
C ARG A 28 -2.64 -14.28 -4.75
N ILE A 29 -2.49 -12.98 -4.95
CA ILE A 29 -2.43 -11.95 -3.90
C ILE A 29 -3.41 -10.86 -4.31
N GLY A 30 -4.59 -10.85 -3.70
CA GLY A 30 -5.73 -10.06 -4.17
C GLY A 30 -6.00 -10.31 -5.67
N PRO A 31 -6.14 -9.27 -6.50
CA PRO A 31 -6.36 -9.43 -7.93
C PRO A 31 -5.09 -9.82 -8.70
N LEU A 32 -3.89 -9.74 -8.13
CA LEU A 32 -2.66 -10.11 -8.81
C LEU A 32 -2.50 -11.63 -8.82
N HIS A 33 -2.42 -12.21 -10.01
CA HIS A 33 -2.08 -13.62 -10.22
C HIS A 33 -0.74 -13.72 -10.95
N GLY A 34 0.18 -14.54 -10.46
CA GLY A 34 1.42 -14.82 -11.16
C GLY A 34 1.89 -16.27 -11.08
N TRP A 35 2.73 -16.62 -12.05
CA TRP A 35 3.43 -17.90 -12.16
C TRP A 35 4.91 -17.62 -12.26
N VAL A 36 5.67 -18.13 -11.31
CA VAL A 36 7.12 -18.01 -11.30
C VAL A 36 7.74 -19.36 -11.57
N THR A 37 8.51 -19.44 -12.66
CA THR A 37 9.28 -20.62 -13.04
C THR A 37 10.76 -20.37 -12.80
N ARG A 38 11.40 -21.29 -12.11
CA ARG A 38 12.86 -21.31 -11.99
C ARG A 38 13.44 -22.24 -13.04
N SER A 39 14.43 -21.79 -13.79
CA SER A 39 15.33 -22.64 -14.57
C SER A 39 16.77 -22.42 -14.12
N ARG A 40 17.72 -23.21 -14.64
CA ARG A 40 19.14 -23.14 -14.23
C ARG A 40 19.75 -21.74 -14.34
N LEU A 41 19.41 -21.01 -15.40
CA LEU A 41 20.06 -19.75 -15.79
C LEU A 41 19.10 -18.54 -15.77
N GLU A 42 17.83 -18.73 -15.41
CA GLU A 42 16.90 -17.61 -15.33
C GLU A 42 15.70 -17.93 -14.46
N TRP A 43 15.05 -16.86 -14.01
CA TRP A 43 13.69 -16.91 -13.51
C TRP A 43 12.76 -16.30 -14.55
N THR A 44 11.59 -16.90 -14.74
CA THR A 44 10.51 -16.35 -15.59
C THR A 44 9.31 -16.05 -14.73
N LEU A 45 8.69 -14.89 -14.93
CA LEU A 45 7.43 -14.51 -14.31
C LEU A 45 6.40 -14.24 -15.40
N ALA A 46 5.28 -14.94 -15.35
CA ALA A 46 4.05 -14.55 -16.01
C ALA A 46 3.11 -13.93 -14.98
N HIS A 47 2.39 -12.86 -15.31
CA HIS A 47 1.40 -12.30 -14.38
C HIS A 47 0.21 -11.62 -15.08
N CYS A 48 -0.94 -11.64 -14.43
CA CYS A 48 -2.16 -10.96 -14.86
C CYS A 48 -2.94 -10.43 -13.65
N TYR A 49 -4.01 -9.69 -13.93
CA TYR A 49 -4.92 -9.16 -12.92
C TYR A 49 -6.32 -9.74 -13.14
N GLY A 50 -6.97 -10.14 -12.05
CA GLY A 50 -8.38 -10.52 -12.05
C GLY A 50 -9.31 -9.32 -12.23
N ASP A 51 -10.56 -9.60 -12.59
CA ASP A 51 -11.59 -8.57 -12.81
C ASP A 51 -12.14 -7.97 -11.50
N ASP A 52 -12.16 -8.76 -10.42
CA ASP A 52 -12.57 -8.28 -9.10
C ASP A 52 -11.42 -7.54 -8.41
N GLU A 53 -11.45 -6.22 -8.54
CA GLU A 53 -10.46 -5.32 -7.97
C GLU A 53 -10.42 -5.32 -6.44
N ASP A 54 -11.50 -5.75 -5.77
CA ASP A 54 -11.60 -5.83 -4.31
C ASP A 54 -11.30 -7.26 -3.80
N GLU A 55 -10.87 -8.15 -4.71
CA GLU A 55 -10.48 -9.52 -4.37
C GLU A 55 -9.41 -9.52 -3.27
N SER A 56 -9.67 -10.35 -2.27
CA SER A 56 -8.96 -10.38 -0.99
C SER A 56 -8.41 -11.78 -0.71
N VAL A 57 -7.92 -12.43 -1.78
CA VAL A 57 -7.44 -13.83 -1.77
C VAL A 57 -5.92 -13.89 -1.60
N PHE A 58 -5.46 -14.82 -0.77
CA PHE A 58 -4.05 -15.24 -0.72
C PHE A 58 -3.97 -16.73 -0.96
N ALA A 59 -3.27 -17.12 -2.01
CA ALA A 59 -3.04 -18.52 -2.32
C ALA A 59 -1.65 -18.70 -2.93
N PHE A 60 -1.02 -19.83 -2.63
CA PHE A 60 0.20 -20.28 -3.25
C PHE A 60 0.04 -21.76 -3.58
N ALA A 61 0.46 -22.17 -4.77
CA ALA A 61 0.50 -23.56 -5.18
C ALA A 61 1.91 -23.91 -5.66
N ASP A 62 2.50 -24.94 -5.03
CA ASP A 62 3.79 -25.50 -5.41
C ASP A 62 3.71 -27.04 -5.52
N PRO A 63 3.66 -27.62 -6.73
CA PRO A 63 3.74 -26.92 -8.02
C PRO A 63 2.46 -26.13 -8.31
N ALA A 64 2.53 -25.25 -9.31
CA ALA A 64 1.36 -24.52 -9.80
C ALA A 64 0.20 -25.48 -10.10
N SER A 65 -1.00 -25.12 -9.64
CA SER A 65 -2.24 -25.89 -9.85
C SER A 65 -2.85 -25.70 -11.24
N ASP A 66 -2.37 -24.69 -11.96
CA ASP A 66 -2.94 -24.14 -13.18
C ASP A 66 -1.83 -23.50 -14.01
N GLU A 67 -2.10 -23.33 -15.31
CA GLU A 67 -1.15 -22.75 -16.26
C GLU A 67 -1.43 -21.26 -16.50
N PRO A 68 -0.39 -20.45 -16.79
CA PRO A 68 -0.58 -19.07 -17.19
C PRO A 68 -1.43 -18.96 -18.46
N PRO A 69 -2.29 -17.93 -18.60
CA PRO A 69 -3.05 -17.68 -19.83
C PRO A 69 -2.14 -17.60 -21.06
N GLU A 70 -2.66 -17.98 -22.22
CA GLU A 70 -1.89 -18.04 -23.47
C GLU A 70 -1.27 -16.69 -23.87
N HIS A 71 -2.00 -15.60 -23.64
CA HIS A 71 -1.59 -14.23 -23.98
C HIS A 71 -1.31 -13.38 -22.73
N VAL A 72 -0.44 -13.89 -21.86
CA VAL A 72 0.01 -13.17 -20.66
C VAL A 72 1.38 -12.50 -20.87
N GLU A 73 1.58 -11.34 -20.28
CA GLU A 73 2.90 -10.70 -20.23
C GLU A 73 3.87 -11.60 -19.47
N ARG A 74 5.07 -11.77 -20.04
CA ARG A 74 6.13 -12.60 -19.47
C ARG A 74 7.42 -11.81 -19.39
N GLU A 75 8.04 -11.86 -18.22
CA GLU A 75 9.32 -11.24 -17.94
C GLU A 75 10.35 -12.32 -17.60
N ARG A 76 11.56 -12.15 -18.14
CA ARG A 76 12.68 -13.07 -17.95
C ARG A 76 13.81 -12.34 -17.26
N PHE A 77 14.36 -12.99 -16.23
CA PHE A 77 15.42 -12.46 -15.40
C PHE A 77 16.61 -13.41 -15.48
N PRO A 78 17.61 -13.16 -16.34
CA PRO A 78 18.79 -14.00 -16.47
C PRO A 78 19.71 -13.94 -15.25
N PHE A 79 20.27 -15.08 -14.86
CA PHE A 79 21.28 -15.24 -13.81
C PHE A 79 22.42 -16.10 -14.33
N ARG A 80 23.62 -15.91 -13.76
CA ARG A 80 24.74 -16.84 -14.03
C ARG A 80 24.41 -18.28 -13.58
N GLN A 81 23.71 -18.39 -12.47
CA GLN A 81 23.12 -19.62 -11.93
C GLN A 81 22.02 -19.18 -10.96
N THR A 82 20.84 -19.78 -11.05
CA THR A 82 19.74 -19.45 -10.15
C THR A 82 19.91 -20.14 -8.79
N ASP A 83 19.60 -19.40 -7.74
CA ASP A 83 19.40 -19.91 -6.38
C ASP A 83 17.91 -20.31 -6.23
N PRO A 84 17.57 -21.38 -5.48
CA PRO A 84 16.17 -21.79 -5.28
C PRO A 84 15.31 -20.77 -4.53
N ALA A 85 15.91 -19.89 -3.74
CA ALA A 85 15.16 -18.96 -2.91
C ALA A 85 14.50 -17.85 -3.75
N ILE A 86 13.20 -17.65 -3.53
CA ILE A 86 12.45 -16.48 -4.00
C ILE A 86 11.72 -15.83 -2.85
N HIS A 87 11.79 -14.51 -2.77
CA HIS A 87 11.26 -13.70 -1.68
C HIS A 87 10.06 -12.89 -2.18
N PHE A 88 8.92 -13.06 -1.52
CA PHE A 88 7.70 -12.28 -1.71
C PHE A 88 7.62 -11.24 -0.60
N ARG A 89 7.70 -9.96 -0.96
CA ARG A 89 7.68 -8.86 0.01
C ARG A 89 6.64 -7.83 -0.39
N PRO A 90 5.88 -7.27 0.56
CA PRO A 90 5.03 -6.13 0.28
C PRO A 90 5.90 -4.89 0.13
N SER A 91 5.34 -3.85 -0.45
CA SER A 91 5.91 -2.51 -0.36
C SER A 91 4.79 -1.50 -0.56
N LEU A 92 4.99 -0.28 -0.07
CA LEU A 92 4.07 0.81 -0.32
C LEU A 92 4.11 1.24 -1.79
N ALA A 93 3.28 2.21 -2.17
CA ALA A 93 3.34 2.80 -3.51
C ALA A 93 4.63 3.62 -3.69
N ASP A 94 5.15 3.66 -4.91
CA ASP A 94 6.27 4.50 -5.35
C ASP A 94 5.88 5.95 -5.67
N LEU A 95 4.57 6.24 -5.75
CA LEU A 95 4.00 7.60 -5.77
C LEU A 95 3.06 7.83 -4.57
N PRO A 96 2.84 9.09 -4.16
CA PRO A 96 1.82 9.42 -3.18
C PRO A 96 0.43 8.93 -3.63
N VAL A 97 -0.42 8.57 -2.67
CA VAL A 97 -1.75 8.02 -2.92
C VAL A 97 -2.80 9.00 -2.43
N VAL A 98 -3.66 9.47 -3.33
CA VAL A 98 -4.81 10.30 -3.03
C VAL A 98 -6.03 9.42 -2.78
N ILE A 99 -6.58 9.58 -1.60
CA ILE A 99 -7.78 8.92 -1.13
C ILE A 99 -8.91 9.92 -1.19
N ARG A 100 -10.00 9.53 -1.83
CA ARG A 100 -11.25 10.29 -1.87
C ARG A 100 -12.25 9.55 -0.99
N PRO A 101 -12.73 10.15 0.12
CA PRO A 101 -13.86 9.61 0.85
C PRO A 101 -15.07 9.42 -0.09
N ASP A 102 -15.87 8.37 0.14
CA ASP A 102 -17.07 8.09 -0.66
C ASP A 102 -18.11 9.23 -0.50
N ASP A 103 -18.21 9.77 0.71
CA ASP A 103 -19.06 10.91 1.07
C ASP A 103 -18.21 12.12 1.46
N GLU A 104 -18.71 13.34 1.18
CA GLU A 104 -18.05 14.56 1.63
C GLU A 104 -18.01 14.64 3.16
N LEU A 105 -16.81 14.76 3.71
CA LEU A 105 -16.60 14.87 5.14
C LEU A 105 -16.30 16.33 5.52
N PHE A 106 -17.15 16.91 6.36
CA PHE A 106 -16.95 18.27 6.88
C PHE A 106 -16.56 18.19 8.35
N LEU A 107 -15.35 18.66 8.68
CA LEU A 107 -14.89 18.80 10.06
C LEU A 107 -15.28 20.20 10.58
N PRO A 108 -16.14 20.33 11.60
CA PRO A 108 -16.53 21.63 12.14
C PRO A 108 -15.35 22.44 12.68
N SER A 109 -15.57 23.75 12.86
CA SER A 109 -14.58 24.65 13.48
C SER A 109 -14.28 24.21 14.91
N GLY A 110 -13.00 24.14 15.26
CA GLY A 110 -12.52 23.77 16.60
C GLY A 110 -12.45 22.26 16.88
N GLU A 111 -12.94 21.43 15.96
CA GLU A 111 -13.00 19.97 16.14
C GLU A 111 -11.77 19.25 15.62
N GLU A 112 -11.58 18.02 16.10
CA GLU A 112 -10.60 17.08 15.60
C GLU A 112 -11.20 15.70 15.35
N VAL A 113 -10.63 14.95 14.41
CA VAL A 113 -11.08 13.61 14.05
C VAL A 113 -9.90 12.72 13.69
N ARG A 114 -9.98 11.43 14.03
CA ARG A 114 -9.08 10.39 13.53
C ARG A 114 -9.80 9.59 12.45
N LEU A 115 -9.22 9.57 11.25
CA LEU A 115 -9.68 8.78 10.12
C LEU A 115 -8.71 7.63 9.89
N PHE A 116 -9.22 6.48 9.47
CA PHE A 116 -8.44 5.35 9.01
C PHE A 116 -8.69 5.17 7.52
N VAL A 117 -7.61 5.19 6.75
CA VAL A 117 -7.65 5.08 5.30
C VAL A 117 -6.75 3.94 4.85
N THR A 118 -7.00 3.39 3.67
CA THR A 118 -6.19 2.26 3.16
C THR A 118 -5.62 2.53 1.78
N THR A 119 -4.35 2.21 1.59
CA THR A 119 -3.62 2.34 0.32
C THR A 119 -3.25 0.96 -0.23
N PRO A 120 -3.30 0.75 -1.57
CA PRO A 120 -2.88 -0.51 -2.17
C PRO A 120 -1.38 -0.74 -1.95
N LEU A 121 -0.99 -2.01 -1.92
CA LEU A 121 0.41 -2.44 -1.81
C LEU A 121 0.96 -2.93 -3.14
N TRP A 122 2.28 -3.01 -3.18
CA TRP A 122 3.08 -3.57 -4.25
C TRP A 122 3.69 -4.90 -3.80
N LEU A 123 3.84 -5.83 -4.72
CA LEU A 123 4.62 -7.04 -4.56
C LEU A 123 6.02 -6.82 -5.15
N VAL A 124 7.04 -6.96 -4.30
CA VAL A 124 8.42 -7.02 -4.72
C VAL A 124 8.89 -8.47 -4.72
N LEU A 125 9.23 -9.00 -5.90
CA LEU A 125 9.88 -10.30 -6.02
C LEU A 125 11.39 -10.14 -6.10
N SER A 126 12.10 -10.96 -5.34
CA SER A 126 13.56 -10.98 -5.34
C SER A 126 14.06 -12.41 -5.29
N ALA A 127 15.19 -12.70 -5.93
CA ALA A 127 15.76 -14.05 -5.99
C ALA A 127 17.11 -14.17 -5.28
N GLY A 128 17.30 -15.37 -4.71
CA GLY A 128 18.51 -15.85 -4.08
C GLY A 128 18.83 -15.22 -2.74
N THR A 129 19.84 -15.78 -2.07
CA THR A 129 20.34 -15.32 -0.77
C THR A 129 20.63 -13.82 -0.68
N LEU A 130 21.09 -13.20 -1.77
CA LEU A 130 21.37 -11.76 -1.86
C LEU A 130 20.12 -10.90 -2.12
N LYS A 131 18.93 -11.50 -2.22
CA LYS A 131 17.65 -10.84 -2.48
C LYS A 131 17.71 -9.88 -3.67
N ARG A 132 18.25 -10.34 -4.81
CA ARG A 132 18.33 -9.51 -6.02
C ARG A 132 16.92 -9.21 -6.50
N LYS A 133 16.52 -7.94 -6.50
CA LYS A 133 15.19 -7.51 -6.97
C LYS A 133 15.02 -7.89 -8.44
N MET A 134 13.95 -8.61 -8.73
CA MET A 134 13.55 -8.94 -10.09
C MET A 134 12.50 -7.93 -10.56
N ILE A 135 11.42 -7.79 -9.80
CA ILE A 135 10.27 -6.97 -10.19
C ILE A 135 9.63 -6.29 -8.98
N ASP A 136 8.83 -5.28 -9.29
CA ASP A 136 8.08 -4.44 -8.37
C ASP A 136 6.70 -4.15 -9.00
N LEU A 137 5.68 -4.93 -8.63
CA LEU A 137 4.36 -4.91 -9.26
C LEU A 137 3.32 -4.34 -8.31
N PRO A 138 2.39 -3.47 -8.76
CA PRO A 138 1.23 -3.14 -7.95
C PRO A 138 0.37 -4.40 -7.75
N ILE A 139 -0.16 -4.64 -6.55
CA ILE A 139 -1.09 -5.76 -6.32
C ILE A 139 -2.41 -5.51 -7.06
N ARG A 140 -2.84 -4.26 -7.11
CA ARG A 140 -3.96 -3.77 -7.93
C ARG A 140 -3.46 -2.60 -8.75
N ARG A 141 -3.67 -2.60 -10.06
CA ARG A 141 -3.29 -1.47 -10.93
C ARG A 141 -3.95 -0.17 -10.43
N PRO A 142 -3.18 0.80 -9.92
CA PRO A 142 -3.74 2.07 -9.52
C PRO A 142 -4.05 2.91 -10.76
N SER A 143 -5.05 3.79 -10.67
CA SER A 143 -5.22 4.86 -11.64
C SER A 143 -4.35 6.05 -11.25
N GLU A 144 -3.67 6.67 -12.20
CA GLU A 144 -2.97 7.92 -11.96
C GLU A 144 -3.96 9.09 -11.81
N THR A 145 -3.60 10.08 -11.00
CA THR A 145 -4.36 11.30 -10.80
C THR A 145 -3.42 12.46 -10.50
N TRP A 146 -3.89 13.67 -10.73
CA TRP A 146 -3.14 14.88 -10.42
C TRP A 146 -3.60 15.47 -9.08
N PHE A 147 -2.65 15.83 -8.21
CA PHE A 147 -2.93 16.49 -6.94
C PHE A 147 -2.29 17.88 -6.92
N GLY A 148 -3.13 18.91 -6.99
CA GLY A 148 -2.70 20.30 -6.92
C GLY A 148 -3.76 21.27 -7.46
N PRO A 149 -3.56 22.59 -7.27
CA PRO A 149 -4.52 23.62 -7.67
C PRO A 149 -4.69 23.76 -9.19
N SER A 150 -3.71 23.32 -9.99
CA SER A 150 -3.78 23.38 -11.46
C SER A 150 -2.93 22.30 -12.11
N THR A 151 -3.06 22.09 -13.42
CA THR A 151 -2.20 21.15 -14.17
C THR A 151 -0.73 21.58 -14.26
N ARG A 152 -0.39 22.81 -13.85
CA ARG A 152 0.98 23.33 -13.81
C ARG A 152 1.60 23.30 -12.41
N GLU A 153 0.76 23.21 -11.38
CA GLU A 153 1.14 23.29 -9.98
C GLU A 153 0.48 22.12 -9.25
N GLY A 154 1.29 21.12 -8.91
CA GLY A 154 0.83 19.88 -8.30
C GLY A 154 1.83 18.76 -8.55
N GLU A 155 1.40 17.54 -8.26
CA GLU A 155 2.19 16.33 -8.47
C GLU A 155 1.32 15.17 -8.98
N VAL A 156 1.97 14.23 -9.65
CA VAL A 156 1.34 12.96 -10.04
C VAL A 156 1.23 12.07 -8.81
N CYS A 157 0.04 11.53 -8.60
CA CYS A 157 -0.30 10.61 -7.53
C CYS A 157 -1.06 9.41 -8.08
N TYR A 158 -1.19 8.37 -7.28
CA TYR A 158 -2.20 7.34 -7.51
C TYR A 158 -3.53 7.73 -6.88
N ALA A 159 -4.63 7.32 -7.49
CA ALA A 159 -5.96 7.37 -6.90
C ALA A 159 -6.27 6.02 -6.25
N ALA A 160 -6.63 6.06 -4.97
CA ALA A 160 -7.20 4.91 -4.28
C ALA A 160 -8.67 5.21 -3.96
N ARG A 161 -9.55 4.30 -4.40
CA ARG A 161 -10.88 4.19 -3.83
C ARG A 161 -10.73 3.50 -2.49
N SER A 162 -11.03 4.21 -1.42
CA SER A 162 -11.05 3.70 -0.05
C SER A 162 -12.03 4.54 0.72
N ARG A 163 -12.87 3.89 1.51
CA ARG A 163 -13.63 4.59 2.53
C ARG A 163 -12.66 5.13 3.57
N ALA A 164 -12.74 6.42 3.85
CA ALA A 164 -12.17 6.97 5.07
C ALA A 164 -13.09 6.57 6.22
N LYS A 165 -12.60 5.75 7.15
CA LYS A 165 -13.38 5.19 8.24
C LYS A 165 -13.08 5.89 9.56
N LEU A 166 -14.09 6.04 10.41
CA LEU A 166 -13.91 6.59 11.75
C LEU A 166 -13.42 5.53 12.73
N LEU A 167 -13.82 4.27 12.51
CA LEU A 167 -13.43 3.13 13.33
C LEU A 167 -12.57 2.16 12.53
N VAL A 168 -11.43 1.77 13.09
CA VAL A 168 -10.54 0.76 12.50
C VAL A 168 -11.23 -0.60 12.30
N THR A 169 -12.23 -0.92 13.13
CA THR A 169 -13.02 -2.16 13.03
C THR A 169 -13.91 -2.20 11.79
N GLU A 170 -14.18 -1.05 11.17
CA GLU A 170 -14.89 -0.98 9.89
C GLU A 170 -13.96 -1.22 8.69
N LEU A 171 -12.66 -1.33 8.92
CA LEU A 171 -11.71 -1.75 7.91
C LEU A 171 -11.56 -3.27 7.96
N ASN A 172 -11.70 -3.90 6.79
CA ASN A 172 -11.30 -5.27 6.55
C ASN A 172 -10.28 -5.33 5.40
N PRO A 173 -9.08 -4.74 5.56
CA PRO A 173 -8.08 -4.81 4.51
C PRO A 173 -7.45 -6.20 4.58
N ALA A 174 -7.79 -7.05 3.63
CA ALA A 174 -7.26 -8.41 3.58
C ALA A 174 -5.79 -8.40 3.14
N GLY A 175 -4.85 -7.96 3.98
CA GLY A 175 -3.39 -8.05 3.77
C GLY A 175 -2.80 -7.39 2.50
N VAL A 176 -3.59 -6.93 1.55
CA VAL A 176 -3.19 -6.33 0.26
C VAL A 176 -3.17 -4.80 0.28
N ARG A 177 -3.49 -4.22 1.44
CA ARG A 177 -3.54 -2.78 1.67
C ARG A 177 -2.89 -2.43 3.00
N ALA A 178 -2.22 -1.28 3.04
CA ALA A 178 -1.73 -0.70 4.29
C ALA A 178 -2.79 0.24 4.89
N ILE A 179 -2.89 0.25 6.22
CA ILE A 179 -3.74 1.15 7.00
C ILE A 179 -2.91 2.36 7.43
N THR A 180 -3.44 3.55 7.18
CA THR A 180 -2.87 4.81 7.67
C THR A 180 -3.91 5.50 8.55
N ALA A 181 -3.52 5.82 9.79
CA ALA A 181 -4.32 6.72 10.62
C ALA A 181 -4.00 8.17 10.26
N VAL A 182 -5.03 8.99 10.11
CA VAL A 182 -4.93 10.40 9.74
C VAL A 182 -5.68 11.22 10.77
N HIS A 183 -4.94 11.96 11.58
CA HIS A 183 -5.48 12.89 12.56
C HIS A 183 -5.68 14.23 11.88
N VAL A 184 -6.91 14.72 11.85
CA VAL A 184 -7.23 16.02 11.29
C VAL A 184 -7.72 16.94 12.41
N ARG A 185 -7.15 18.14 12.48
CA ARG A 185 -7.58 19.23 13.37
C ARG A 185 -8.00 20.43 12.57
N ASN A 186 -9.14 21.02 12.90
CA ASN A 186 -9.59 22.26 12.29
C ASN A 186 -9.58 23.40 13.31
N ARG A 187 -8.53 24.21 13.30
CA ARG A 187 -8.45 25.42 14.14
C ARG A 187 -9.01 26.67 13.43
N ALA A 188 -9.43 26.56 12.18
CA ALA A 188 -10.03 27.67 11.45
C ALA A 188 -11.48 27.92 11.91
N PRO A 189 -11.99 29.17 11.83
CA PRO A 189 -13.37 29.51 12.21
C PRO A 189 -14.45 29.00 11.23
N SER A 190 -14.08 28.15 10.26
CA SER A 190 -14.98 27.64 9.22
C SER A 190 -14.86 26.12 9.10
N PRO A 191 -15.93 25.40 8.71
CA PRO A 191 -15.84 23.97 8.43
C PRO A 191 -14.73 23.65 7.42
N PHE A 192 -14.06 22.51 7.62
CA PHE A 192 -13.03 22.01 6.73
C PHE A 192 -13.55 20.82 5.94
N ALA A 193 -13.71 20.99 4.62
CA ALA A 193 -14.10 19.93 3.70
C ALA A 193 -12.90 19.02 3.37
N LEU A 194 -12.95 17.78 3.85
CA LEU A 194 -11.93 16.75 3.67
C LEU A 194 -12.23 15.89 2.43
N ASN A 195 -12.18 16.52 1.26
CA ASN A 195 -12.56 15.85 0.00
C ASN A 195 -11.47 14.94 -0.56
N ARG A 196 -10.20 15.20 -0.19
CA ARG A 196 -9.03 14.45 -0.66
C ARG A 196 -8.00 14.38 0.46
N ILE A 197 -7.54 13.18 0.76
CA ILE A 197 -6.44 12.93 1.69
C ILE A 197 -5.29 12.34 0.89
N LYS A 198 -4.15 13.02 0.84
CA LYS A 198 -2.94 12.49 0.20
C LYS A 198 -2.06 11.80 1.25
N VAL A 199 -1.84 10.51 1.03
CA VAL A 199 -0.91 9.68 1.81
C VAL A 199 0.44 9.68 1.09
N PRO A 200 1.53 10.15 1.73
CA PRO A 200 2.87 10.22 1.14
C PRO A 200 3.57 8.86 1.16
N ALA A 201 2.93 7.84 0.57
CA ALA A 201 3.34 6.43 0.63
C ALA A 201 4.85 6.15 0.40
N PRO A 202 5.56 6.83 -0.53
CA PRO A 202 6.99 6.58 -0.74
C PRO A 202 7.87 6.89 0.48
N PHE A 203 7.41 7.75 1.38
CA PHE A 203 8.14 8.25 2.54
C PHE A 203 7.73 7.60 3.86
N LEU A 204 6.84 6.61 3.81
CA LEU A 204 6.31 5.90 4.98
C LEU A 204 6.96 4.52 5.11
N THR A 205 7.05 4.04 6.33
CA THR A 205 7.52 2.69 6.66
C THR A 205 6.31 1.76 6.76
N LEU A 206 6.42 0.58 6.15
CA LEU A 206 5.40 -0.44 6.31
C LEU A 206 5.69 -1.24 7.59
N HIS A 207 4.69 -1.33 8.45
CA HIS A 207 4.73 -2.09 9.69
C HIS A 207 3.72 -3.23 9.63
N GLU A 208 3.96 -4.28 10.41
CA GLU A 208 3.04 -5.42 10.58
C GLU A 208 2.67 -5.55 12.05
N SER A 209 1.36 -5.56 12.34
CA SER A 209 0.84 -5.84 13.69
C SER A 209 0.70 -7.34 13.95
N ASP A 210 0.50 -7.71 15.21
CA ASP A 210 0.39 -9.11 15.65
C ASP A 210 -0.77 -9.87 14.98
N ASP A 211 -1.81 -9.16 14.53
CA ASP A 211 -2.94 -9.71 13.79
C ASP A 211 -2.71 -9.79 12.26
N GLY A 212 -1.48 -9.52 11.80
CA GLY A 212 -1.06 -9.56 10.40
C GLY A 212 -1.52 -8.37 9.56
N ARG A 213 -2.18 -7.37 10.16
CA ARG A 213 -2.53 -6.14 9.44
C ARG A 213 -1.29 -5.30 9.18
N LEU A 214 -1.32 -4.63 8.04
CA LEU A 214 -0.22 -3.77 7.61
C LEU A 214 -0.55 -2.31 7.89
N TRP A 215 0.38 -1.61 8.51
CA TRP A 215 0.21 -0.24 9.00
C TRP A 215 1.32 0.67 8.51
N THR A 216 1.04 1.96 8.43
CA THR A 216 2.04 3.01 8.25
C THR A 216 2.13 3.89 9.49
N GLU A 217 3.03 4.85 9.45
CA GLU A 217 3.03 5.96 10.40
C GLU A 217 1.68 6.69 10.39
N THR A 218 1.38 7.30 11.54
CA THR A 218 0.23 8.20 11.68
C THR A 218 0.53 9.53 10.99
N LEU A 219 -0.43 10.05 10.24
CA LEU A 219 -0.36 11.38 9.64
C LEU A 219 -1.14 12.37 10.50
N SER A 220 -0.63 13.58 10.66
CA SER A 220 -1.35 14.70 11.28
C SER A 220 -1.55 15.82 10.27
N ILE A 221 -2.76 16.35 10.21
CA ILE A 221 -3.20 17.43 9.33
C ILE A 221 -3.85 18.48 10.22
N GLU A 222 -3.36 19.71 10.22
CA GLU A 222 -3.94 20.80 11.00
C GLU A 222 -4.20 22.00 10.13
N ARG A 223 -5.48 22.41 10.01
CA ARG A 223 -5.85 23.67 9.38
C ARG A 223 -5.74 24.80 10.40
N THR A 224 -4.89 25.78 10.12
CA THR A 224 -4.60 26.90 11.02
C THR A 224 -5.72 27.95 11.04
N GLU A 225 -5.73 28.80 12.07
CA GLU A 225 -6.74 29.85 12.28
C GLU A 225 -6.90 30.81 11.09
N ASP A 226 -5.79 31.13 10.41
CA ASP A 226 -5.78 31.99 9.23
C ASP A 226 -6.41 31.36 7.98
N ALA A 227 -6.82 30.08 8.09
CA ALA A 227 -7.45 29.25 7.06
C ALA A 227 -6.64 29.08 5.75
N LYS A 228 -5.41 29.61 5.69
CA LYS A 228 -4.56 29.62 4.48
C LYS A 228 -3.52 28.52 4.49
N THR A 229 -3.17 28.02 5.67
CA THR A 229 -2.13 27.02 5.85
C THR A 229 -2.71 25.74 6.43
N VAL A 230 -2.23 24.59 5.96
CA VAL A 230 -2.37 23.31 6.65
C VAL A 230 -0.99 22.80 7.00
N ALA A 231 -0.75 22.58 8.28
CA ALA A 231 0.42 21.87 8.73
C ALA A 231 0.19 20.36 8.51
N PHE A 232 1.22 19.68 8.03
CA PHE A 232 1.20 18.23 7.85
C PHE A 232 2.45 17.62 8.45
N GLU A 233 2.28 16.55 9.21
CA GLU A 233 3.35 15.86 9.90
C GLU A 233 3.21 14.35 9.74
N ILE A 234 4.35 13.68 9.57
CA ILE A 234 4.45 12.22 9.64
C ILE A 234 4.92 11.89 11.05
N GLY A 235 4.16 11.06 11.75
CA GLY A 235 4.52 10.55 13.07
C GLY A 235 5.73 9.63 13.01
N THR A 236 6.19 9.16 14.17
CA THR A 236 7.37 8.28 14.26
C THR A 236 7.05 6.80 14.08
N GLY A 237 5.78 6.45 13.90
CA GLY A 237 5.31 5.08 13.87
C GLY A 237 3.78 4.98 13.75
N PRO A 238 3.25 3.75 13.69
CA PRO A 238 1.81 3.50 13.68
C PRO A 238 1.13 3.98 14.99
N PRO A 239 -0.20 4.07 15.02
CA PRO A 239 -0.93 4.50 16.21
C PRO A 239 -0.57 3.64 17.44
N PRO A 240 -0.44 4.22 18.65
CA PRO A 240 -0.02 3.49 19.85
C PRO A 240 -0.91 2.30 20.23
N GLU A 241 -2.21 2.36 19.90
CA GLU A 241 -3.15 1.27 20.12
C GLU A 241 -2.88 0.03 19.25
N VAL A 242 -2.09 0.17 18.18
CA VAL A 242 -1.58 -0.94 17.37
C VAL A 242 -0.30 -1.45 18.03
N PHE A 243 -0.48 -2.11 19.16
CA PHE A 243 0.61 -2.62 20.01
C PHE A 243 1.51 -3.60 19.22
N GLN A 244 2.83 -3.54 19.44
CA GLN A 244 3.85 -4.43 18.85
C GLN A 244 4.01 -4.41 17.32
N ALA A 245 3.44 -3.42 16.61
CA ALA A 245 3.67 -3.30 15.18
C ALA A 245 5.18 -3.17 14.86
N ARG A 246 5.73 -4.20 14.19
CA ARG A 246 7.16 -4.27 13.85
C ARG A 246 7.40 -3.67 12.47
N PRO A 247 8.53 -3.00 12.23
CA PRO A 247 8.88 -2.56 10.89
C PRO A 247 9.07 -3.78 9.97
N LEU A 248 8.35 -3.78 8.85
CA LEU A 248 8.40 -4.83 7.83
C LEU A 248 9.24 -4.41 6.63
N GLU A 249 8.99 -3.21 6.09
CA GLU A 249 9.71 -2.66 4.94
C GLU A 249 9.98 -1.16 5.13
N PRO A 250 11.20 -0.69 4.82
CA PRO A 250 11.55 0.71 4.94
C PRO A 250 10.84 1.58 3.88
N PRO A 251 10.85 2.92 4.06
CA PRO A 251 10.42 3.85 3.02
C PRO A 251 11.15 3.63 1.70
N ARG A 252 10.42 3.78 0.58
CA ARG A 252 11.00 3.70 -0.77
C ARG A 252 11.94 4.88 -1.07
N ALA A 253 11.62 6.03 -0.49
CA ALA A 253 12.37 7.26 -0.65
C ALA A 253 12.68 7.86 0.72
N VAL A 254 13.86 8.45 0.84
CA VAL A 254 14.21 9.28 1.99
C VAL A 254 13.68 10.68 1.71
N ALA A 255 12.83 11.20 2.59
CA ALA A 255 12.33 12.56 2.43
C ALA A 255 13.39 13.58 2.86
N GLU A 256 13.70 14.54 2.00
CA GLU A 256 14.21 15.83 2.47
C GLU A 256 13.03 16.64 3.03
N ARG A 257 13.20 17.24 4.22
CA ARG A 257 12.15 17.96 4.96
C ARG A 257 11.44 19.04 4.12
N ALA A 258 12.15 19.66 3.18
CA ALA A 258 11.62 20.66 2.25
C ALA A 258 10.69 20.06 1.16
N HIS A 259 10.97 18.85 0.68
CA HIS A 259 10.16 18.16 -0.32
C HIS A 259 8.82 17.69 0.25
N LEU A 260 8.81 17.26 1.52
CA LEU A 260 7.56 17.01 2.25
C LEU A 260 6.68 18.26 2.26
N LEU A 261 7.22 19.40 2.69
CA LEU A 261 6.53 20.70 2.78
C LEU A 261 6.07 21.26 1.42
N GLN A 262 6.82 21.05 0.34
CA GLN A 262 6.38 21.46 -1.00
C GLN A 262 5.25 20.59 -1.55
N SER A 263 5.30 19.28 -1.31
CA SER A 263 4.14 18.42 -1.58
C SER A 263 2.92 18.85 -0.76
N ILE A 264 3.13 19.52 0.39
CA ILE A 264 2.07 20.01 1.30
C ILE A 264 1.42 21.32 0.81
N GLY A 265 2.17 22.21 0.17
CA GLY A 265 1.61 23.47 -0.36
C GLY A 265 0.54 23.29 -1.45
N SER A 266 0.53 22.15 -2.16
CA SER A 266 -0.44 21.85 -3.21
C SER A 266 -1.80 21.33 -2.66
N PHE A 267 -1.92 21.07 -1.35
CA PHE A 267 -3.12 20.49 -0.75
C PHE A 267 -4.34 21.43 -0.73
N LEU A 268 -4.18 22.74 -0.93
CA LEU A 268 -5.15 23.71 -0.41
C LEU A 268 -5.43 24.91 -1.30
N ARG A 269 -6.16 24.71 -2.37
CA ARG A 269 -7.22 25.68 -2.69
C ARG A 269 -8.52 24.94 -2.89
N GLY A 270 -9.26 24.76 -1.80
CA GLY A 270 -10.71 24.72 -1.91
C GLY A 270 -11.14 26.03 -2.55
N ARG A 271 -11.99 25.96 -3.56
CA ARG A 271 -12.76 27.14 -3.97
C ARG A 271 -13.70 27.56 -2.85
#